data_AF-A0A7C5DXQ2-F1
#
_entry.id   AF-A0A7C5DXQ2-F1
#
_cell.length_a   1.000
_cell.length_b   1.000
_cell.length_c   1.000
_cell.angle_alpha   90.00
_cell.angle_beta   90.00
_cell.angle_gamma   90.00
#
_symmetry.space_group_name_H-M   'P 1'
#
loop_
_entity.id
_entity.type
_entity.pdbx_description
1 polymer ?
#
loop_
_entity_poly.entity_id
_entity_poly.type
_entity_poly.pdbx_seq_one_letter_code
_entity_poly.pdbx_strand_id
1 'polypeptide(L)' 'VIYHLEFGHELLNLKALVSKKSNAIDSITGIFPSANLFERELAEMLGIKIKGHPNLKKLFLPEEINHPLRKD' A
#
# COMPACT_ATOMS: atom_id res chain seq x y z
N VAL A 1 -7.47 -0.21 2.36
CA VAL A 1 -6.71 0.45 1.28
C VAL A 1 -7.69 0.82 0.18
N ILE A 2 -7.59 2.01 -0.40
CA ILE A 2 -8.42 2.44 -1.53
C ILE A 2 -7.48 2.70 -2.70
N TYR A 3 -7.77 2.10 -3.84
CA TYR A 3 -7.07 2.36 -5.09
C TYR A 3 -7.99 3.20 -5.98
N HIS A 4 -7.45 4.31 -6.46
CA HIS A 4 -8.08 5.17 -7.44
C HIS A 4 -7.45 4.85 -8.79
N LEU A 5 -8.21 4.23 -9.69
CA LEU A 5 -7.76 3.84 -11.02
C LEU A 5 -8.55 4.61 -12.07
N GLU A 6 -7.84 5.20 -13.03
CA GLU A 6 -8.44 5.88 -14.17
C GLU A 6 -8.30 4.99 -15.40
N PHE A 7 -9.41 4.77 -16.11
CA PHE A 7 -9.45 4.06 -17.38
C PHE A 7 -10.09 4.98 -18.41
N GLY A 8 -9.27 5.74 -19.13
CA GLY A 8 -9.75 6.72 -20.12
C GLY A 8 -10.52 7.87 -19.46
N HIS A 9 -11.85 7.86 -19.59
CA HIS A 9 -12.74 8.86 -18.97
C HIS A 9 -13.50 8.34 -17.75
N GLU A 10 -13.28 7.08 -17.35
CA GLU A 10 -13.96 6.45 -16.23
C GLU A 10 -13.03 6.31 -15.02
N LEU A 11 -13.57 6.61 -13.84
CA LEU A 11 -12.87 6.49 -12.57
C LEU A 11 -13.40 5.29 -11.79
N LEU A 12 -12.53 4.34 -11.49
CA LEU A 12 -12.83 3.18 -10.67
C LEU A 12 -12.15 3.30 -9.30
N ASN A 13 -12.96 3.23 -8.25
CA ASN A 13 -12.49 3.22 -6.87
C ASN A 13 -12.59 1.81 -6.29
N LEU A 14 -11.45 1.16 -6.07
CA LEU A 14 -11.41 -0.17 -5.47
C LEU A 14 -11.07 -0.06 -3.99
N LYS A 15 -12.03 -0.44 -3.13
CA LYS A 15 -11.83 -0.49 -1.69
C LYS A 15 -11.48 -1.91 -1.25
N ALA A 16 -10.20 -2.13 -0.94
CA ALA A 16 -9.72 -3.36 -0.34
C ALA A 16 -9.82 -3.26 1.20
N LEU A 17 -10.68 -4.11 1.77
CA LEU A 17 -10.81 -4.25 3.22
C LEU A 17 -9.66 -5.11 3.76
N VAL A 18 -8.83 -4.52 4.61
CA VAL A 18 -7.71 -5.21 5.25
C VAL A 18 -8.14 -5.59 6.67
N SER A 19 -8.11 -6.89 6.97
CA SER A 19 -8.41 -7.38 8.32
C SER A 19 -7.32 -6.95 9.30
N LYS A 20 -7.71 -6.38 10.45
CA LYS A 20 -6.76 -5.99 11.52
C LYS A 20 -5.89 -7.15 12.01
N LYS A 21 -6.39 -8.40 11.97
CA LYS A 21 -5.64 -9.60 12.41
C LYS A 21 -4.51 -9.98 11.44
N SER A 22 -4.79 -9.97 10.14
CA SER A 22 -3.82 -10.36 9.12
C SER A 22 -2.90 -9.20 8.75
N ASN A 23 -3.44 -7.98 8.77
CA ASN A 23 -2.81 -6.71 8.39
C ASN A 23 -1.97 -6.82 7.11
N ALA A 24 -2.48 -7.59 6.14
CA ALA A 24 -1.79 -7.91 4.91
C ALA A 24 -2.71 -7.76 3.70
N ILE A 25 -2.12 -7.43 2.57
CA ILE A 25 -2.78 -7.27 1.26
C ILE A 25 -1.82 -7.74 0.16
N ASP A 26 -2.36 -8.25 -0.94
CA ASP A 26 -1.57 -8.63 -2.11
C ASP A 26 -1.22 -7.40 -2.95
N SER A 27 0.01 -7.39 -3.46
CA SER A 27 0.52 -6.32 -4.33
C SER A 27 -0.17 -6.34 -5.69
N ILE A 28 -0.54 -5.16 -6.17
CA ILE A 28 -1.01 -4.96 -7.55
C ILE A 28 0.10 -4.47 -8.47
N THR A 29 1.36 -4.37 -8.00
CA THR A 29 2.49 -3.89 -8.81
C THR A 29 2.74 -4.69 -10.08
N GLY A 30 2.41 -5.98 -10.08
CA GLY A 30 2.49 -6.83 -11.28
C GLY A 30 1.49 -6.47 -12.37
N ILE A 31 0.40 -5.76 -12.03
CA ILE A 31 -0.62 -5.27 -12.96
C ILE A 31 -0.39 -3.79 -13.26
N PHE A 32 -0.21 -2.99 -12.19
CA PHE A 32 -0.02 -1.55 -12.24
C PHE A 32 1.34 -1.18 -11.63
N PRO A 33 2.39 -0.98 -12.45
CA PRO A 33 3.72 -0.68 -11.95
C PRO A 33 3.77 0.63 -11.15
N SER A 34 2.87 1.58 -11.45
CA SER A 34 2.71 2.84 -10.70
C SER A 34 2.34 2.63 -9.24
N ALA A 35 1.73 1.49 -8.88
CA ALA A 35 1.38 1.17 -7.50
C ALA A 35 2.61 0.94 -6.59
N ASN A 36 3.81 0.84 -7.17
CA ASN A 36 5.02 0.52 -6.42
C ASN A 36 5.30 1.51 -5.29
N LEU A 37 5.29 2.80 -5.60
CA LEU A 37 5.57 3.86 -4.62
C LEU A 37 4.50 3.90 -3.52
N PHE A 38 3.22 3.82 -3.91
CA PHE A 38 2.08 3.90 -2.99
C PHE A 38 2.03 2.70 -2.04
N GLU A 39 2.29 1.48 -2.52
CA GLU A 39 2.31 0.30 -1.67
C GLU A 39 3.45 0.35 -0.63
N ARG A 40 4.61 0.87 -1.02
CA ARG A 40 5.73 1.09 -0.10
C ARG A 40 5.40 2.16 0.93
N GLU A 41 4.75 3.25 0.54
CA GLU A 41 4.27 4.28 1.46
C GLU A 41 3.26 3.70 2.47
N LEU A 42 2.28 2.90 2.01
CA LEU A 42 1.31 2.24 2.89
C LEU A 42 1.98 1.29 3.88
N ALA A 43 2.97 0.52 3.43
CA ALA A 43 3.74 -0.37 4.28
C ALA A 43 4.54 0.41 5.33
N GLU A 44 5.15 1.52 4.94
CA GLU A 44 5.95 2.37 5.82
C GLU A 44 5.09 3.16 6.83
N MET A 45 4.03 3.81 6.38
CA MET A 45 3.24 4.74 7.18
C MET A 45 2.17 4.07 8.03
N LEU A 46 1.57 2.98 7.54
CA LEU A 46 0.47 2.26 8.22
C LEU A 46 0.87 0.87 8.72
N GLY A 47 2.05 0.36 8.32
CA GLY A 47 2.54 -0.95 8.76
C GLY A 47 1.83 -2.13 8.12
N ILE A 48 1.18 -1.93 6.98
CA ILE A 48 0.48 -2.99 6.24
C ILE A 48 1.51 -3.87 5.53
N LYS A 49 1.39 -5.19 5.65
CA LYS A 49 2.25 -6.15 4.96
C LYS A 49 1.76 -6.35 3.52
N ILE A 50 2.53 -5.88 2.54
CA ILE A 50 2.23 -6.11 1.12
C ILE A 50 2.90 -7.40 0.66
N LYS A 51 2.11 -8.39 0.22
CA LYS A 51 2.61 -9.68 -0.30
C LYS A 51 2.89 -9.59 -1.80
N GLY A 52 3.99 -10.20 -2.25
CA GLY A 52 4.36 -10.24 -3.68
C GLY A 52 4.92 -8.94 -4.25
N HIS A 53 5.24 -7.96 -3.39
CA HIS A 53 5.80 -6.69 -3.82
C HIS A 53 7.32 -6.83 -4.11
N PRO A 54 7.83 -6.30 -5.24
CA PRO A 54 9.19 -6.58 -5.69
C PRO A 54 10.30 -5.92 -4.84
N ASN A 55 10.05 -4.77 -4.21
CA ASN A 55 11.05 -4.08 -3.39
C ASN A 55 10.44 -3.29 -2.23
N LEU A 56 10.05 -3.99 -1.17
CA LEU A 56 9.40 -3.39 -0.01
C LEU A 56 10.43 -2.79 0.95
N LYS A 57 10.96 -1.63 0.60
CA LYS A 57 11.90 -0.87 1.44
C LYS A 57 11.31 0.47 1.85
N LYS A 58 11.72 0.94 3.03
CA LYS A 58 11.42 2.31 3.52
C LYS A 58 11.75 3.35 2.43
N LEU A 59 10.89 4.34 2.28
CA LEU A 59 10.98 5.41 1.28
C LEU A 59 11.35 6.74 1.93
N PHE A 60 10.61 7.13 2.97
CA PHE A 60 10.65 8.49 3.51
C PHE A 60 11.06 8.51 4.99
N LEU A 61 10.67 7.49 5.76
CA LEU A 61 10.92 7.49 7.19
C LEU A 61 12.35 7.05 7.54
N PRO A 62 12.99 7.71 8.51
CA PRO A 62 14.18 7.17 9.17
C PRO A 62 13.91 5.76 9.69
N GLU A 63 14.95 4.92 9.78
CA GLU A 63 14.80 3.53 10.24
C GLU A 63 14.17 3.43 11.63
N GLU A 64 14.35 4.46 12.46
CA GLU A 64 13.89 4.56 13.84
C GLU A 64 12.38 4.79 13.99
N ILE A 65 11.72 5.39 13.00
CA ILE A 65 10.28 5.68 13.07
C ILE A 65 9.49 4.53 12.42
N ASN A 66 8.49 4.03 13.14
CA ASN A 66 7.61 2.97 12.68
C ASN A 66 6.15 3.44 12.67
N HIS A 67 5.56 3.46 11.47
CA HIS A 67 4.12 3.53 11.21
C HIS A 67 3.37 4.69 11.89
N PRO A 68 3.77 5.96 11.68
CA PRO A 68 3.22 7.11 12.38
C PRO A 68 1.73 7.37 12.12
N LEU A 69 1.19 6.91 10.98
CA LEU A 69 -0.22 7.09 10.63
C LEU A 69 -1.11 5.96 11.17
N ARG A 70 -0.55 4.95 11.83
CA ARG A 70 -1.31 3.89 12.46
C ARG A 70 -1.96 4.41 13.74
N LYS A 71 -3.27 4.65 13.69
CA LYS A 71 -4.10 4.86 14.89
C LYS A 71 -4.35 3.50 15.54
N ASP A 72 -3.66 3.23 16.64
CA ASP A 72 -4.01 2.15 17.58
C ASP A 72 -5.26 2.55 18.38
#